data_AF-A0A7H1Q3T7-F1
#
_entry.id   AF-A0A7H1Q3T7-F1
#
_cell.length_a   1.000
_cell.length_b   1.000
_cell.length_c   1.000
_cell.angle_alpha   90.00
_cell.angle_beta   90.00
_cell.angle_gamma   90.00
#
_symmetry.space_group_name_H-M   'P 1'
#
loop_
_entity.id
_entity.type
_entity.pdbx_description
1 polymer ?
#
loop_
_entity_poly.entity_id
_entity_poly.type
_entity_poly.pdbx_seq_one_letter_code
_entity_poly.pdbx_strand_id
1 'polypeptide(L)'
;MLDSLPWPWPGDDGGDQPAPQPRNFWAVYDDGVISQLTVTGDGIDPVLSRPGRLISEAEYLTLQAKMLADQEARVAGLLAAEAAQKMQDYTALLTVGIPETVARRLSSYTGQAQAVSSGES
;
A
#
# COMPACT_ATOMS: atom_id res chain seq x y z
N MET A 1 -11.72 -37.39 59.48
CA MET A 1 -10.82 -38.36 58.83
C MET A 1 -11.54 -38.78 57.56
N LEU A 2 -11.16 -38.19 56.43
CA LEU A 2 -11.77 -38.49 55.13
C LEU A 2 -10.83 -39.47 54.42
N ASP A 3 -11.36 -40.67 54.22
CA ASP A 3 -10.73 -41.79 53.54
C ASP A 3 -10.27 -41.40 52.13
N SER A 4 -9.04 -41.79 51.85
CA SER A 4 -8.39 -41.80 50.55
C SER A 4 -9.22 -42.55 49.52
N LEU A 5 -9.61 -41.86 48.44
CA LEU A 5 -9.99 -42.54 47.20
C LEU A 5 -8.77 -42.54 46.25
N PRO A 6 -8.17 -43.70 45.95
CA PRO A 6 -7.17 -43.83 44.91
C PRO A 6 -7.87 -43.90 43.55
N TRP A 7 -8.20 -42.73 42.99
CA TRP A 7 -8.59 -42.65 41.59
C TRP A 7 -7.33 -42.69 40.72
N PRO A 8 -7.19 -43.65 39.80
CA PRO A 8 -6.17 -43.56 38.77
C PRO A 8 -6.65 -42.47 37.81
N TRP A 9 -6.01 -41.30 37.88
CA TRP A 9 -5.99 -40.46 36.69
C TRP A 9 -5.36 -41.31 35.59
N PRO A 10 -6.01 -41.53 34.43
CA PRO A 10 -5.27 -41.97 33.26
C PRO A 10 -4.14 -40.97 33.09
N GLY A 11 -2.92 -41.50 32.92
CA GLY A 11 -1.73 -40.69 32.78
C GLY A 11 -2.01 -39.51 31.88
N ASP A 12 -1.59 -38.34 32.33
CA ASP A 12 -1.22 -37.28 31.44
C ASP A 12 -0.07 -37.82 30.58
N ASP A 13 -0.40 -38.65 29.61
CA ASP A 13 0.45 -39.08 28.50
C ASP A 13 0.48 -37.93 27.48
N GLY A 14 0.35 -36.69 27.95
CA GLY A 14 0.57 -35.44 27.24
C GLY A 14 2.04 -35.38 26.85
N GLY A 15 2.39 -36.24 25.91
CA GLY A 15 3.67 -36.26 25.25
C GLY A 15 4.00 -34.83 24.87
N ASP A 16 5.21 -34.46 25.21
CA ASP A 16 6.00 -33.28 24.90
C ASP A 16 6.02 -32.97 23.39
N GLN A 17 4.85 -32.90 22.76
CA GLN A 17 4.72 -32.64 21.34
C GLN A 17 4.88 -31.13 21.20
N PRO A 18 6.00 -30.66 20.60
CA PRO A 18 6.25 -29.23 20.50
C PRO A 18 5.06 -28.57 19.80
N ALA A 19 4.60 -27.45 20.34
CA ALA A 19 3.54 -26.69 19.71
C ALA A 19 3.93 -26.40 18.24
N PRO A 20 3.00 -26.58 17.28
CA PRO A 20 3.30 -26.35 15.89
C PRO A 20 3.84 -24.94 15.68
N GLN A 21 5.00 -24.82 15.01
CA GLN A 21 5.63 -23.53 14.77
C GLN A 21 4.93 -22.78 13.63
N PRO A 22 4.64 -21.47 13.78
CA PRO A 22 4.07 -20.68 12.70
C PRO A 22 5.08 -20.52 11.55
N ARG A 23 4.60 -20.72 10.31
CA ARG A 23 5.39 -20.54 9.08
C ARG A 23 4.76 -19.49 8.19
N ASN A 24 5.61 -18.67 7.58
CA ASN A 24 5.18 -17.63 6.65
C ASN A 24 5.22 -18.15 5.21
N PHE A 25 4.19 -17.77 4.45
CA PHE A 25 4.06 -18.04 3.03
C PHE A 25 3.69 -16.74 2.32
N TRP A 26 4.10 -16.61 1.06
CA TRP A 26 3.78 -15.45 0.24
C TRP A 26 2.93 -15.91 -0.94
N ALA A 27 1.96 -15.09 -1.31
CA ALA A 27 1.04 -15.39 -2.41
C ALA A 27 0.87 -14.19 -3.33
N VAL A 28 0.68 -14.48 -4.61
CA VAL A 28 0.12 -13.55 -5.60
C VAL A 28 -1.20 -14.11 -6.09
N TYR A 29 -2.21 -13.26 -6.15
CA TYR A 29 -3.54 -13.59 -6.62
C TYR A 29 -3.74 -13.10 -8.06
N ASP A 30 -4.66 -13.72 -8.79
CA ASP A 30 -4.93 -13.38 -10.19
C ASP A 30 -5.51 -11.97 -10.37
N ASP A 31 -6.06 -11.38 -9.30
CA ASP A 31 -6.50 -9.98 -9.25
C ASP A 31 -5.35 -8.97 -9.09
N GLY A 32 -4.10 -9.44 -9.02
CA GLY A 32 -2.90 -8.63 -8.86
C GLY A 32 -2.57 -8.27 -7.41
N VAL A 33 -3.33 -8.76 -6.44
CA VAL A 33 -3.02 -8.58 -5.01
C VAL A 33 -1.87 -9.51 -4.61
N ILE A 34 -0.93 -8.99 -3.83
CA ILE A 34 0.09 -9.79 -3.13
C ILE A 34 -0.21 -9.83 -1.63
N SER A 35 0.09 -10.96 -0.96
CA SER A 35 -0.21 -11.13 0.46
C SER A 35 0.79 -12.05 1.15
N GLN A 36 0.90 -11.87 2.47
CA GLN A 36 1.64 -12.74 3.38
C GLN A 36 0.63 -13.54 4.22
N LEU A 37 0.81 -14.85 4.27
CA LEU A 37 0.01 -15.79 5.05
C LEU A 37 0.87 -16.38 6.16
N THR A 38 0.31 -16.52 7.36
CA THR A 38 0.96 -17.24 8.46
C THR A 38 0.12 -18.48 8.77
N VAL A 39 0.72 -19.65 8.64
CA VAL A 39 0.08 -20.94 8.89
C VAL A 39 0.69 -21.58 10.13
N THR A 40 -0.16 -22.04 11.05
CA THR A 40 0.25 -22.80 12.23
C THR A 40 -0.13 -24.27 12.01
N GLY A 41 0.88 -25.15 11.96
CA GLY A 41 0.70 -26.58 11.68
C GLY A 41 1.84 -27.12 10.83
N ASP A 42 2.24 -28.37 11.05
CA ASP A 42 3.33 -28.98 10.31
C ASP A 42 2.88 -29.59 8.98
N GLY A 43 3.65 -29.30 7.91
CA GLY A 43 3.63 -30.06 6.66
C GLY A 43 2.47 -29.80 5.70
N ILE A 44 1.64 -28.78 5.92
CA ILE A 44 0.52 -28.44 5.03
C ILE A 44 0.79 -27.09 4.37
N ASP A 45 0.92 -27.08 3.04
CA ASP A 45 0.93 -25.84 2.27
C ASP A 45 -0.43 -25.12 2.43
N PRO A 46 -0.46 -23.79 2.59
CA PRO A 46 -1.70 -23.05 2.73
C PRO A 46 -2.57 -23.22 1.49
N VAL A 47 -3.85 -23.53 1.72
CA VAL A 47 -4.88 -23.41 0.69
C VAL A 47 -5.23 -21.93 0.55
N LEU A 48 -5.03 -21.37 -0.64
CA LEU A 48 -5.40 -19.99 -0.93
C LEU A 48 -6.93 -19.85 -0.99
N SER A 49 -7.45 -18.80 -0.35
CA SER A 49 -8.89 -18.49 -0.36
C SER A 49 -9.39 -17.94 -1.70
N ARG A 50 -8.47 -17.53 -2.58
CA ARG A 50 -8.73 -16.97 -3.90
C ARG A 50 -7.80 -17.61 -4.94
N PRO A 51 -8.18 -17.62 -6.23
CA PRO A 51 -7.29 -18.02 -7.32
C PRO A 51 -5.97 -17.24 -7.30
N GLY A 52 -4.87 -17.98 -7.36
CA GLY A 52 -3.52 -17.43 -7.26
C GLY A 52 -2.48 -18.53 -7.11
N ARG A 53 -1.25 -18.12 -6.81
CA ARG A 53 -0.13 -19.03 -6.57
C ARG A 53 0.72 -18.57 -5.39
N LEU A 54 1.34 -19.55 -4.71
CA LEU A 54 2.40 -19.27 -3.77
C LEU A 54 3.65 -18.80 -4.51
N ILE A 55 4.34 -17.84 -3.92
CA ILE A 55 5.57 -17.24 -4.43
C ILE A 55 6.66 -17.30 -3.36
N SER A 56 7.91 -17.18 -3.79
CA SER A 56 9.01 -17.01 -2.85
C SER A 56 8.97 -15.64 -2.18
N GLU A 57 9.64 -15.51 -1.03
CA GLU A 57 9.85 -14.21 -0.39
C GLU A 57 10.54 -13.20 -1.32
N ALA A 58 11.53 -13.67 -2.10
CA ALA A 58 12.25 -12.82 -3.04
C ALA A 58 11.33 -12.29 -4.16
N GLU A 59 10.43 -13.15 -4.68
CA GLU A 59 9.40 -12.72 -5.63
C GLU A 59 8.44 -11.70 -5.00
N TYR A 60 8.00 -11.95 -3.77
CA TYR A 60 7.11 -11.04 -3.05
C TYR A 60 7.72 -9.65 -2.87
N LEU A 61 8.97 -9.57 -2.40
CA LEU A 61 9.67 -8.30 -2.21
C LEU A 61 9.88 -7.56 -3.54
N THR A 62 10.18 -8.29 -4.62
CA THR A 62 10.32 -7.71 -5.95
C THR A 62 9.00 -7.12 -6.45
N LEU A 63 7.89 -7.86 -6.30
CA LEU A 63 6.55 -7.38 -6.68
C LEU A 63 6.12 -6.18 -5.83
N GLN A 64 6.37 -6.23 -4.52
CA GLN A 64 6.06 -5.13 -3.61
C GLN A 64 6.81 -3.84 -4.01
N ALA A 65 8.12 -3.94 -4.25
CA ALA A 65 8.94 -2.81 -4.67
C ALA A 65 8.45 -2.22 -6.01
N LYS A 66 8.09 -3.10 -6.97
CA LYS A 66 7.52 -2.68 -8.24
C LYS A 66 6.18 -1.93 -8.07
N MET A 67 5.26 -2.46 -7.26
CA MET A 67 3.97 -1.83 -7.01
C MET A 67 4.12 -0.45 -6.37
N LEU A 68 5.06 -0.31 -5.43
CA LEU A 68 5.36 0.97 -4.80
C LEU A 68 5.91 1.98 -5.83
N ALA A 69 6.89 1.57 -6.64
CA ALA A 69 7.45 2.44 -7.68
C ALA A 69 6.41 2.87 -8.73
N ASP A 70 5.55 1.95 -9.17
CA ASP A 70 4.47 2.25 -10.10
C ASP A 70 3.44 3.22 -9.49
N GLN A 71 3.13 3.07 -8.19
CA GLN A 71 2.25 3.99 -7.46
C GLN A 71 2.85 5.39 -7.34
N GLU A 72 4.12 5.49 -6.95
CA GLU A 72 4.84 6.76 -6.83
C GLU A 72 4.90 7.49 -8.18
N ALA A 73 5.25 6.78 -9.25
CA ALA A 73 5.26 7.33 -10.60
C ALA A 73 3.88 7.85 -11.03
N ARG A 74 2.80 7.09 -10.72
CA ARG A 74 1.43 7.51 -11.02
C ARG A 74 1.04 8.76 -10.24
N VAL A 75 1.34 8.83 -8.94
CA VAL A 75 1.04 10.01 -8.11
C VAL A 75 1.82 11.22 -8.61
N ALA A 76 3.11 11.06 -8.90
CA ALA A 76 3.93 12.13 -9.44
C ALA A 76 3.38 12.65 -10.78
N GLY A 77 2.94 11.75 -11.68
CA GLY A 77 2.31 12.11 -12.94
C GLY A 77 1.00 12.90 -12.76
N LEU A 78 0.15 12.47 -11.82
CA LEU A 78 -1.10 13.19 -11.50
C LEU A 78 -0.83 14.59 -10.95
N LEU A 79 0.12 14.73 -10.02
CA LEU A 79 0.49 16.03 -9.46
C LEU A 79 1.09 16.96 -10.52
N ALA A 80 1.93 16.44 -11.42
CA ALA A 80 2.49 17.21 -12.52
C ALA A 80 1.40 17.69 -13.49
N ALA A 81 0.44 16.82 -13.83
CA ALA A 81 -0.70 17.18 -14.68
C ALA A 81 -1.58 18.25 -14.02
N GLU A 82 -1.87 18.11 -12.73
CA GLU A 82 -2.63 19.11 -11.97
C GLU A 82 -1.92 20.47 -11.91
N ALA A 83 -0.60 20.47 -11.68
CA ALA A 83 0.20 21.70 -11.68
C ALA A 83 0.21 22.38 -13.06
N ALA A 84 0.33 21.60 -14.14
CA ALA A 84 0.28 22.11 -15.51
C ALA A 84 -1.09 22.72 -15.83
N GLN A 85 -2.18 22.06 -15.43
CA GLN A 85 -3.53 22.59 -15.62
C GLN A 85 -3.73 23.93 -14.88
N LYS A 86 -3.32 23.99 -13.61
CA LYS A 86 -3.42 25.23 -12.81
C LYS A 86 -2.65 26.39 -13.44
N MET A 87 -1.47 26.12 -13.99
CA MET A 87 -0.68 27.12 -14.71
C MET A 87 -1.39 27.58 -15.99
N GLN A 88 -1.94 26.64 -16.78
CA GLN A 88 -2.68 26.96 -18.00
C GLN A 88 -3.90 27.83 -17.71
N ASP A 89 -4.69 27.48 -16.69
CA ASP A 89 -5.87 28.24 -16.26
C ASP A 89 -5.47 29.65 -15.80
N TYR A 90 -4.40 29.77 -15.01
CA TYR A 90 -3.86 31.06 -14.59
C TYR A 90 -3.47 31.94 -15.78
N THR A 91 -2.72 31.39 -16.75
CA THR A 91 -2.30 32.12 -17.96
C THR A 91 -3.50 32.51 -18.83
N ALA A 92 -4.50 31.64 -18.96
CA ALA A 92 -5.73 31.95 -19.69
C ALA A 92 -6.49 33.12 -19.04
N LEU A 93 -6.61 33.11 -17.70
CA LEU A 93 -7.27 34.19 -16.94
C LEU A 93 -6.55 35.53 -17.08
N LEU A 94 -5.22 35.53 -17.07
CA LEU A 94 -4.45 36.75 -17.34
C LEU A 94 -4.66 37.26 -18.77
N THR A 95 -4.68 36.35 -19.75
CA THR A 95 -4.84 36.69 -21.17
C THR A 95 -6.17 37.38 -21.46
N VAL A 96 -7.24 36.99 -20.75
CA VAL A 96 -8.56 37.64 -20.86
C VAL A 96 -8.69 38.89 -19.98
N GLY A 97 -7.62 39.33 -19.31
CA GLY A 97 -7.55 40.57 -18.55
C GLY A 97 -8.06 40.48 -17.11
N ILE A 98 -8.19 39.28 -16.54
CA ILE A 98 -8.51 39.15 -15.11
C ILE A 98 -7.31 39.62 -14.27
N PRO A 99 -7.51 40.48 -13.26
CA PRO A 99 -6.44 40.90 -12.36
C PRO A 99 -5.74 39.72 -11.70
N GLU A 100 -4.42 39.80 -11.55
CA GLU A 100 -3.58 38.69 -11.06
C GLU A 100 -4.09 38.07 -9.75
N THR A 101 -4.46 38.89 -8.77
CA THR A 101 -4.99 38.43 -7.48
C THR A 101 -6.23 37.56 -7.64
N VAL A 102 -7.09 37.89 -8.60
CA VAL A 102 -8.31 37.13 -8.90
C VAL A 102 -7.98 35.88 -9.71
N ALA A 103 -7.08 36.00 -10.70
CA ALA A 103 -6.61 34.88 -11.50
C ALA A 103 -5.96 33.77 -10.65
N ARG A 104 -5.15 34.14 -9.64
CA ARG A 104 -4.56 33.21 -8.67
C ARG A 104 -5.61 32.50 -7.82
N ARG A 105 -6.61 33.24 -7.34
CA ARG A 105 -7.70 32.68 -6.52
C ARG A 105 -8.54 31.68 -7.32
N LEU A 106 -8.83 31.98 -8.59
CA LEU A 106 -9.66 31.13 -9.45
C LEU A 106 -8.92 29.89 -9.96
N SER A 107 -7.66 30.03 -10.38
CA SER A 107 -6.84 28.90 -10.86
C SER A 107 -6.25 28.05 -9.74
N SER A 108 -6.32 28.51 -8.48
CA SER A 108 -5.58 27.93 -7.34
C SER A 108 -4.07 27.79 -7.58
N TYR A 109 -3.52 28.55 -8.54
CA TYR A 109 -2.10 28.56 -8.85
C TYR A 109 -1.35 29.43 -7.83
N THR A 110 -0.51 28.81 -7.00
CA THR A 110 0.28 29.46 -5.95
C THR A 110 1.75 29.68 -6.34
N GLY A 111 2.14 29.31 -7.56
CA GLY A 111 3.50 29.51 -8.07
C GLY A 111 3.85 31.00 -8.22
N GLN A 112 5.14 31.31 -8.38
CA GLN A 112 5.55 32.68 -8.69
C GLN A 112 4.94 33.07 -10.04
N ALA A 113 4.32 34.25 -10.10
CA ALA A 113 3.93 34.79 -11.39
C ALA A 113 5.22 35.12 -12.10
N GLN A 114 5.36 34.71 -13.37
CA GLN A 114 6.33 35.37 -14.21
C GLN A 114 5.91 36.84 -14.24
N ALA A 115 6.69 37.69 -13.59
CA ALA A 115 6.54 39.13 -13.67
C ALA A 115 6.57 39.48 -15.16
N VAL A 116 5.39 39.66 -15.75
CA VAL A 116 5.26 40.34 -17.03
C VAL A 116 5.92 41.69 -16.80
N SER A 117 7.09 41.83 -17.38
CA SER A 117 7.89 43.04 -17.33
C SER A 117 7.10 44.08 -18.12
N SER A 118 6.19 44.77 -17.43
CA SER A 118 5.58 45.99 -17.94
C SER A 118 6.71 47.01 -18.05
N GLY A 119 7.40 46.98 -19.18
CA GLY A 119 8.26 48.06 -19.62
C GLY A 119 7.37 49.27 -19.87
N GLU A 120 7.24 50.11 -18.86
CA GLU A 120 7.02 51.54 -19.08
C GLU A 120 8.30 52.10 -19.70
N SER A 121 8.17 52.67 -20.90
CA SER A 121 9.08 53.65 -21.50
C SER A 121 8.24 54.67 -22.25
#